data_AF-A0A938MYP6-F1
#
_entry.id   AF-A0A938MYP6-F1
#
_cell.length_a   1.000
_cell.length_b   1.000
_cell.length_c   1.000
_cell.angle_alpha   90.00
_cell.angle_beta   90.00
_cell.angle_gamma   90.00
#
_symmetry.space_group_name_H-M   'P 1'
#
loop_
_entity.id
_entity.type
_entity.pdbx_description
1 polymer ?
#
loop_
_entity_poly.entity_id
_entity_poly.type
_entity_poly.pdbx_seq_one_letter_code
_entity_poly.pdbx_strand_id
1 'polypeptide(L)'
;MPRISPRSVLCREAESGHPARSLTPVAAQSRLRRRPTSHPRPGHRLINVFLARIRSLGTYALRIGARPFLPLRIIVLAAALWVPLSGAGAERGVPASLKDAAAGLFPIGVAVKNGVATRPADWPLLTAQFNSVSAENCLKPDPVQREEGRFNFAEADALVDFATARGFQLVGHCLVWAKDDRTPPWFFRDGDETVSRERLLQRMKTHIETVVGRYRGRVAEWDVVNEALDDGPALLRPSGWSAACGDEFIAKAFEYAHAADPQAVLIYNDYNTELPGKRAKLIELVRSLRQKNVPIHAVGLQGHFEIDRVPLPEVEATIVAMRELGVKVVISELDIDVIPRGRWWADGGKYRSELSTLDPYRDACPPDILQRQAEQYAQLFGLFRKHADTIGRVTFWNLHDGQSWLNEFPWKRVNYPLLFDRAGQPKPAYHAVIRALKT
;
A
#
# COMPACT_ATOMS: atom_id res chain seq x y z
N MET A 1 76.87 5.53 12.67
CA MET A 1 77.40 5.71 11.29
C MET A 1 78.11 4.42 10.88
N PRO A 2 78.25 4.11 9.58
CA PRO A 2 77.31 4.17 8.44
C PRO A 2 77.16 2.73 7.85
N ARG A 3 76.69 2.37 6.64
CA ARG A 3 76.14 3.01 5.42
C ARG A 3 74.81 2.26 5.07
N ILE A 4 73.67 2.93 4.89
CA ILE A 4 73.09 3.49 3.64
C ILE A 4 72.42 2.42 2.72
N SER A 5 71.23 2.79 2.21
CA SER A 5 70.33 2.09 1.27
C SER A 5 70.80 2.34 -0.21
N PRO A 6 70.02 2.43 -1.32
CA PRO A 6 68.59 2.18 -1.60
C PRO A 6 68.27 1.48 -2.96
N ARG A 7 67.01 1.58 -3.39
CA ARG A 7 66.45 1.56 -4.77
C ARG A 7 66.04 0.24 -5.43
N SER A 8 64.74 0.00 -5.33
CA SER A 8 63.79 -0.05 -6.46
C SER A 8 64.34 0.06 -7.90
N VAL A 9 63.88 -0.83 -8.78
CA VAL A 9 63.82 -0.62 -10.24
C VAL A 9 62.40 -0.93 -10.71
N LEU A 10 61.86 -0.09 -11.61
CA LEU A 10 60.53 -0.21 -12.19
C LEU A 10 60.63 0.13 -13.69
N CYS A 11 60.52 -0.89 -14.55
CA CYS A 11 60.63 -0.86 -16.03
C CYS A 11 60.19 -2.26 -16.54
N ARG A 12 59.58 -2.46 -17.72
CA ARG A 12 59.30 -1.56 -18.85
C ARG A 12 58.05 -2.00 -19.64
N GLU A 13 57.32 -1.00 -20.15
CA GLU A 13 56.72 -0.88 -21.50
C GLU A 13 55.99 -2.06 -22.19
N ALA A 14 54.74 -1.77 -22.58
CA ALA A 14 54.22 -2.08 -23.91
C ALA A 14 53.18 -1.00 -24.32
N GLU A 15 53.61 0.12 -24.90
CA GLU A 15 52.71 1.17 -25.41
C GLU A 15 52.40 0.98 -26.90
N SER A 16 51.13 1.12 -27.28
CA SER A 16 50.68 1.80 -28.51
C SER A 16 49.13 1.90 -28.53
N GLY A 17 48.50 2.94 -29.10
CA GLY A 17 49.14 4.11 -29.71
C GLY A 17 48.23 5.17 -30.34
N HIS A 18 47.16 5.62 -29.66
CA HIS A 18 46.52 6.94 -29.88
C HIS A 18 45.94 7.24 -31.30
N PRO A 19 45.32 8.42 -31.58
CA PRO A 19 44.88 9.48 -30.67
C PRO A 19 43.36 9.78 -30.72
N ALA A 20 42.86 10.52 -29.73
CA ALA A 20 41.57 11.21 -29.82
C ALA A 20 41.67 12.54 -30.62
N ARG A 21 40.53 13.08 -31.07
CA ARG A 21 40.39 14.50 -31.45
C ARG A 21 39.10 15.12 -30.88
N SER A 22 39.13 16.44 -30.71
CA SER A 22 38.28 17.19 -29.80
C SER A 22 37.12 17.94 -30.44
N LEU A 23 36.17 18.31 -29.57
CA LEU A 23 34.99 19.15 -29.79
C LEU A 23 35.23 20.43 -30.61
N THR A 24 34.26 20.81 -31.44
CA THR A 24 33.64 22.16 -31.42
C THR A 24 32.30 22.14 -32.21
N PRO A 25 31.32 23.00 -31.90
CA PRO A 25 29.99 22.98 -32.51
C PRO A 25 29.89 23.91 -33.75
N VAL A 26 29.05 23.53 -34.71
CA VAL A 26 28.68 24.39 -35.85
C VAL A 26 27.22 24.80 -35.73
N ALA A 27 26.99 26.10 -35.55
CA ALA A 27 25.67 26.71 -35.74
C ALA A 27 25.48 27.08 -37.23
N ALA A 28 24.30 26.81 -37.78
CA ALA A 28 23.92 27.23 -39.14
C ALA A 28 22.64 28.07 -39.10
N GLN A 29 22.63 29.17 -39.83
CA GLN A 29 21.60 30.22 -39.71
C GLN A 29 20.40 30.04 -40.65
N SER A 30 19.30 30.69 -40.26
CA SER A 30 18.08 30.89 -41.03
C SER A 30 18.27 31.36 -42.48
N ARG A 31 17.31 31.00 -43.36
CA ARG A 31 16.90 31.86 -44.48
C ARG A 31 15.38 31.98 -44.58
N LEU A 32 14.87 33.20 -44.75
CA LEU A 32 13.45 33.51 -44.92
C LEU A 32 13.05 33.64 -46.40
N ARG A 33 11.85 33.16 -46.71
CA ARG A 33 10.87 33.71 -47.67
C ARG A 33 9.49 33.40 -47.04
N ARG A 34 8.54 34.31 -46.73
CA ARG A 34 8.04 35.57 -47.33
C ARG A 34 7.63 35.35 -48.80
N ARG A 35 6.38 35.62 -49.24
CA ARG A 35 5.32 36.53 -48.72
C ARG A 35 3.93 36.16 -49.34
N PRO A 36 2.90 37.04 -49.27
CA PRO A 36 1.70 37.04 -48.40
C PRO A 36 0.49 36.22 -48.97
N THR A 37 -0.74 36.23 -48.41
CA THR A 37 -1.79 37.28 -48.60
C THR A 37 -2.90 37.35 -47.52
N SER A 38 -3.34 38.59 -47.26
CA SER A 38 -4.65 39.11 -46.79
C SER A 38 -5.73 38.26 -46.06
N HIS A 39 -6.05 38.75 -44.86
CA HIS A 39 -7.37 38.93 -44.18
C HIS A 39 -8.61 39.22 -45.08
N PRO A 40 -9.89 39.06 -44.60
CA PRO A 40 -10.36 39.61 -43.31
C PRO A 40 -11.40 38.83 -42.46
N ARG A 41 -11.63 39.33 -41.24
CA ARG A 41 -12.83 39.11 -40.39
C ARG A 41 -13.87 40.23 -40.63
N PRO A 42 -15.17 39.98 -40.39
CA PRO A 42 -15.82 40.53 -39.17
C PRO A 42 -16.75 39.50 -38.48
N GLY A 43 -17.38 39.74 -37.33
CA GLY A 43 -17.21 40.82 -36.35
C GLY A 43 -18.45 41.13 -35.48
N HIS A 44 -18.30 41.03 -34.15
CA HIS A 44 -19.02 41.77 -33.09
C HIS A 44 -20.52 41.56 -32.75
N ARG A 45 -20.77 41.54 -31.41
CA ARG A 45 -21.99 41.96 -30.65
C ARG A 45 -23.18 40.96 -30.61
N LEU A 46 -24.06 40.94 -29.59
CA LEU A 46 -24.17 41.72 -28.32
C LEU A 46 -24.82 40.87 -27.19
N ILE A 47 -24.96 41.46 -25.99
CA ILE A 47 -25.51 40.84 -24.74
C ILE A 47 -26.86 41.48 -24.38
N ASN A 48 -27.81 40.69 -23.86
CA ASN A 48 -28.82 40.97 -22.80
C ASN A 48 -29.84 39.79 -22.80
N VAL A 49 -30.21 39.12 -21.70
CA VAL A 49 -30.65 39.51 -20.35
C VAL A 49 -32.02 40.20 -20.34
N PHE A 50 -33.04 39.52 -19.80
CA PHE A 50 -34.31 40.13 -19.40
C PHE A 50 -34.95 39.42 -18.19
N LEU A 51 -35.12 40.15 -17.09
CA LEU A 51 -35.81 39.71 -15.87
C LEU A 51 -36.34 40.96 -15.14
N ALA A 52 -37.66 41.23 -15.18
CA ALA A 52 -38.23 42.34 -14.41
C ALA A 52 -39.77 42.30 -14.22
N ARG A 53 -40.19 42.09 -12.95
CA ARG A 53 -41.32 42.77 -12.25
C ARG A 53 -42.75 42.49 -12.80
N ILE A 54 -43.83 42.60 -12.02
CA ILE A 54 -44.37 43.74 -11.26
C ILE A 54 -44.70 43.40 -9.78
N ARG A 55 -44.90 44.43 -8.94
CA ARG A 55 -45.19 44.36 -7.50
C ARG A 55 -46.60 44.88 -7.16
N SER A 56 -47.21 44.28 -6.14
CA SER A 56 -47.93 44.89 -4.99
C SER A 56 -48.95 46.04 -5.20
N LEU A 57 -50.21 45.78 -4.81
CA LEU A 57 -51.21 46.66 -4.19
C LEU A 57 -52.32 45.73 -3.62
N GLY A 58 -53.04 45.99 -2.51
CA GLY A 58 -52.96 47.02 -1.47
C GLY A 58 -53.86 46.64 -0.26
N THR A 59 -53.71 47.31 0.88
CA THR A 59 -54.41 47.02 2.16
C THR A 59 -55.75 47.76 2.34
N TYR A 60 -56.77 47.19 3.03
CA TYR A 60 -57.28 47.71 4.32
C TYR A 60 -58.43 46.90 5.01
N ALA A 61 -58.48 47.06 6.34
CA ALA A 61 -59.56 46.92 7.35
C ALA A 61 -60.70 45.87 7.32
N LEU A 62 -60.81 45.21 8.49
CA LEU A 62 -61.97 44.70 9.22
C LEU A 62 -63.38 45.23 8.86
N ARG A 63 -64.37 44.32 8.97
CA ARG A 63 -65.66 44.58 9.64
C ARG A 63 -66.11 43.37 10.48
N ILE A 64 -66.91 43.61 11.52
CA ILE A 64 -67.39 42.62 12.50
C ILE A 64 -68.92 42.54 12.42
N GLY A 65 -69.52 41.35 12.54
CA GLY A 65 -70.96 41.25 12.85
C GLY A 65 -71.65 39.92 12.52
N ALA A 66 -72.59 39.54 13.39
CA ALA A 66 -73.71 38.59 13.20
C ALA A 66 -73.44 37.13 12.76
N ARG A 67 -73.66 36.19 13.69
CA ARG A 67 -74.28 34.88 13.43
C ARG A 67 -75.80 35.00 13.60
N PRO A 68 -76.62 34.11 13.01
CA PRO A 68 -77.23 33.04 13.83
C PRO A 68 -77.32 31.64 13.16
N PHE A 69 -77.64 30.63 13.98
CA PHE A 69 -78.49 29.42 13.77
C PHE A 69 -78.89 28.98 12.32
N LEU A 70 -79.01 27.71 11.89
CA LEU A 70 -79.02 26.29 12.41
C LEU A 70 -79.12 25.37 11.13
N PRO A 71 -79.55 24.08 11.11
CA PRO A 71 -79.17 22.85 11.82
C PRO A 71 -78.42 21.80 10.93
N LEU A 72 -78.07 20.65 11.54
CA LEU A 72 -78.10 19.26 11.03
C LEU A 72 -77.74 18.94 9.56
N ARG A 73 -76.72 18.07 9.36
CA ARG A 73 -76.90 16.76 8.68
C ARG A 73 -75.65 15.86 8.75
N ILE A 74 -75.91 14.55 8.82
CA ILE A 74 -74.91 13.49 8.63
C ILE A 74 -74.64 13.36 7.12
N ILE A 75 -73.38 13.26 6.72
CA ILE A 75 -72.97 12.80 5.39
C ILE A 75 -71.94 11.69 5.58
N VAL A 76 -72.30 10.48 5.19
CA VAL A 76 -71.34 9.39 4.96
C VAL A 76 -70.65 9.66 3.63
N LEU A 77 -69.33 9.65 3.61
CA LEU A 77 -68.53 9.88 2.41
C LEU A 77 -67.54 8.73 2.24
N ALA A 78 -67.61 8.04 1.10
CA ALA A 78 -66.86 6.81 0.86
C ALA A 78 -65.36 7.11 0.68
N ALA A 79 -64.53 6.37 1.40
CA ALA A 79 -63.08 6.41 1.21
C ALA A 79 -62.72 5.63 -0.06
N ALA A 80 -62.41 6.35 -1.15
CA ALA A 80 -61.78 5.75 -2.32
C ALA A 80 -60.35 5.33 -1.94
N LEU A 81 -60.05 4.02 -1.99
CA LEU A 81 -58.70 3.53 -1.75
C LEU A 81 -57.77 3.96 -2.89
N TRP A 82 -57.03 5.03 -2.66
CA TRP A 82 -55.89 5.40 -3.49
C TRP A 82 -54.73 4.46 -3.14
N VAL A 83 -54.58 3.37 -3.89
CA VAL A 83 -53.44 2.46 -3.76
C VAL A 83 -52.30 3.02 -4.61
N PRO A 84 -51.24 3.60 -4.02
CA PRO A 84 -50.06 3.95 -4.80
C PRO A 84 -49.38 2.65 -5.23
N LEU A 85 -49.23 2.44 -6.55
CA LEU A 85 -48.25 1.48 -7.05
C LEU A 85 -46.87 2.04 -6.75
N SER A 86 -46.33 1.73 -5.57
CA SER A 86 -44.94 1.99 -5.19
C SER A 86 -43.97 1.05 -5.92
N GLY A 87 -44.06 1.05 -7.26
CA GLY A 87 -43.12 0.43 -8.18
C GLY A 87 -41.80 1.20 -8.26
N ALA A 88 -41.22 1.51 -7.11
CA ALA A 88 -39.85 2.02 -6.98
C ALA A 88 -38.99 0.84 -6.53
N GLY A 89 -38.20 0.29 -7.46
CA GLY A 89 -37.27 -0.80 -7.12
C GLY A 89 -36.29 -0.33 -6.06
N ALA A 90 -36.03 -1.17 -5.05
CA ALA A 90 -35.02 -0.86 -4.05
C ALA A 90 -33.67 -0.67 -4.76
N GLU A 91 -33.12 0.55 -4.71
CA GLU A 91 -31.71 0.75 -5.00
C GLU A 91 -30.93 -0.19 -4.07
N ARG A 92 -30.13 -1.10 -4.65
CA ARG A 92 -29.26 -1.98 -3.86
C ARG A 92 -28.14 -1.12 -3.28
N GLY A 93 -28.45 -0.48 -2.15
CA GLY A 93 -27.76 0.67 -1.59
C GLY A 93 -26.24 0.51 -1.52
N VAL A 94 -25.52 1.62 -1.72
CA VAL A 94 -24.06 1.66 -1.58
C VAL A 94 -23.67 1.06 -0.21
N PRO A 95 -22.71 0.11 -0.14
CA PRO A 95 -22.29 -0.46 1.13
C PRO A 95 -21.79 0.64 2.07
N ALA A 96 -22.06 0.49 3.37
CA ALA A 96 -21.62 1.46 4.37
C ALA A 96 -20.08 1.51 4.48
N SER A 97 -19.39 0.43 4.12
CA SER A 97 -17.94 0.29 4.29
C SER A 97 -17.26 -0.64 3.28
N LEU A 98 -15.92 -0.61 3.25
CA LEU A 98 -15.06 -1.52 2.49
C LEU A 98 -15.25 -2.98 2.92
N LYS A 99 -15.24 -3.26 4.23
CA LYS A 99 -15.47 -4.61 4.77
C LYS A 99 -16.85 -5.18 4.42
N ASP A 100 -17.89 -4.35 4.37
CA ASP A 100 -19.23 -4.79 3.96
C ASP A 100 -19.29 -5.02 2.44
N ALA A 101 -18.58 -4.21 1.65
CA ALA A 101 -18.47 -4.39 0.20
C ALA A 101 -17.68 -5.65 -0.17
N ALA A 102 -16.71 -6.06 0.66
CA ALA A 102 -15.90 -7.27 0.47
C ALA A 102 -16.46 -8.52 1.18
N ALA A 103 -17.64 -8.43 1.79
CA ALA A 103 -18.22 -9.54 2.54
C ALA A 103 -18.45 -10.78 1.65
N GLY A 104 -17.90 -11.93 2.07
CA GLY A 104 -17.92 -13.17 1.28
C GLY A 104 -16.82 -13.29 0.21
N LEU A 105 -15.95 -12.28 0.08
CA LEU A 105 -14.77 -12.32 -0.80
C LEU A 105 -13.49 -12.51 0.01
N PHE A 106 -13.09 -11.49 0.78
CA PHE A 106 -11.90 -11.50 1.64
C PHE A 106 -11.97 -10.36 2.68
N PRO A 107 -11.34 -10.50 3.86
CA PRO A 107 -11.20 -9.41 4.82
C PRO A 107 -10.41 -8.24 4.23
N ILE A 108 -10.85 -7.01 4.54
CA ILE A 108 -10.12 -5.78 4.23
C ILE A 108 -9.34 -5.34 5.47
N GLY A 109 -8.03 -5.14 5.31
CA GLY A 109 -7.11 -4.76 6.38
C GLY A 109 -6.48 -3.39 6.19
N VAL A 110 -5.80 -2.91 7.23
CA VAL A 110 -5.06 -1.64 7.21
C VAL A 110 -3.84 -1.67 8.12
N ALA A 111 -2.69 -1.19 7.65
CA ALA A 111 -1.53 -1.01 8.52
C ALA A 111 -1.69 0.19 9.45
N VAL A 112 -1.40 -0.01 10.73
CA VAL A 112 -1.59 0.99 11.78
C VAL A 112 -0.27 1.38 12.43
N LYS A 113 -0.10 2.68 12.65
CA LYS A 113 1.07 3.24 13.30
C LYS A 113 1.15 2.83 14.77
N ASN A 114 2.38 2.73 15.26
CA ASN A 114 2.66 2.64 16.69
C ASN A 114 1.92 3.77 17.42
N GLY A 115 1.33 3.46 18.58
CA GLY A 115 0.45 4.39 19.29
C GLY A 115 -0.99 4.52 18.77
N VAL A 116 -1.46 3.72 17.79
CA VAL A 116 -2.89 3.70 17.40
C VAL A 116 -3.82 3.45 18.61
N ALA A 117 -3.37 2.67 19.59
CA ALA A 117 -4.05 2.40 20.85
C ALA A 117 -4.33 3.66 21.71
N THR A 118 -3.64 4.78 21.44
CA THR A 118 -3.83 6.07 22.11
C THR A 118 -4.26 7.19 21.16
N ARG A 119 -4.75 6.85 19.95
CA ARG A 119 -5.20 7.81 18.93
C ARG A 119 -6.70 7.68 18.63
N PRO A 120 -7.59 8.18 19.50
CA PRO A 120 -9.04 8.00 19.36
C PRO A 120 -9.66 8.63 18.10
N ALA A 121 -9.00 9.60 17.46
CA ALA A 121 -9.44 10.18 16.20
C ALA A 121 -9.45 9.18 15.03
N ASP A 122 -8.54 8.20 15.04
CA ASP A 122 -8.41 7.17 14.00
C ASP A 122 -9.51 6.09 14.12
N TRP A 123 -10.00 5.84 15.34
CA TRP A 123 -10.81 4.65 15.64
C TRP A 123 -12.14 4.57 14.88
N PRO A 124 -12.93 5.65 14.71
CA PRO A 124 -14.20 5.57 13.98
C PRO A 124 -14.01 5.09 12.55
N LEU A 125 -12.98 5.61 11.85
CA LEU A 125 -12.65 5.21 10.48
C LEU A 125 -12.14 3.75 10.45
N LEU A 126 -11.25 3.38 11.38
CA LEU A 126 -10.75 2.01 11.51
C LEU A 126 -11.89 1.00 11.69
N THR A 127 -12.74 1.19 12.71
CA THR A 127 -13.81 0.23 13.05
C THR A 127 -14.95 0.21 12.04
N ALA A 128 -15.21 1.34 11.36
CA ALA A 128 -16.20 1.37 10.28
C ALA A 128 -15.72 0.56 9.07
N GLN A 129 -14.45 0.69 8.68
CA GLN A 129 -14.00 0.27 7.35
C GLN A 129 -13.32 -1.10 7.25
N PHE A 130 -12.69 -1.59 8.32
CA PHE A 130 -11.74 -2.72 8.25
C PHE A 130 -12.13 -3.92 9.13
N ASN A 131 -11.67 -5.11 8.73
CA ASN A 131 -11.73 -6.38 9.50
C ASN A 131 -10.41 -6.68 10.23
N SER A 132 -9.29 -6.21 9.66
CA SER A 132 -7.94 -6.61 10.04
C SER A 132 -7.03 -5.40 10.22
N VAL A 133 -5.99 -5.51 11.05
CA VAL A 133 -4.94 -4.50 11.19
C VAL A 133 -3.56 -5.15 11.09
N SER A 134 -2.60 -4.48 10.45
CA SER A 134 -1.20 -4.89 10.41
C SER A 134 -0.34 -3.96 11.28
N ALA A 135 0.60 -4.50 12.02
CA ALA A 135 1.57 -3.69 12.76
C ALA A 135 2.56 -3.01 11.81
N GLU A 136 2.51 -1.68 11.65
CA GLU A 136 3.44 -1.02 10.70
C GLU A 136 4.90 -1.18 11.12
N ASN A 137 5.23 -1.01 12.43
CA ASN A 137 6.61 -1.15 12.91
C ASN A 137 6.79 -1.86 14.25
N CYS A 138 5.87 -1.74 15.22
CA CYS A 138 6.07 -2.25 16.59
C CYS A 138 6.26 -3.79 16.73
N LEU A 139 6.03 -4.59 15.69
CA LEU A 139 6.33 -6.04 15.67
C LEU A 139 7.55 -6.42 14.79
N LYS A 140 8.33 -5.44 14.32
CA LYS A 140 9.59 -5.68 13.59
C LYS A 140 10.75 -6.05 14.54
N PRO A 141 11.83 -6.70 14.06
CA PRO A 141 12.86 -7.25 14.94
C PRO A 141 13.60 -6.20 15.79
N ASP A 142 13.82 -4.98 15.26
CA ASP A 142 14.52 -3.91 15.98
C ASP A 142 13.68 -3.28 17.10
N PRO A 143 12.42 -2.84 16.89
CA PRO A 143 11.54 -2.41 17.98
C PRO A 143 11.30 -3.48 19.06
N VAL A 144 11.17 -4.75 18.65
CA VAL A 144 10.87 -5.87 19.57
C VAL A 144 12.08 -6.37 20.34
N GLN A 145 13.26 -6.47 19.71
CA GLN A 145 14.47 -7.02 20.32
C GLN A 145 15.73 -6.36 19.76
N ARG A 146 15.92 -5.07 20.07
CA ARG A 146 17.09 -4.27 19.66
C ARG A 146 18.43 -4.85 20.13
N GLU A 147 18.44 -5.65 21.20
CA GLU A 147 19.64 -6.22 21.82
C GLU A 147 19.40 -7.67 22.27
N GLU A 148 20.42 -8.54 22.23
CA GLU A 148 20.24 -9.98 22.53
C GLU A 148 19.65 -10.20 23.93
N GLY A 149 18.60 -11.03 24.01
CA GLY A 149 17.87 -11.34 25.23
C GLY A 149 17.00 -10.21 25.81
N ARG A 150 17.11 -8.97 25.32
CA ARG A 150 16.36 -7.80 25.82
C ARG A 150 15.19 -7.48 24.89
N PHE A 151 14.03 -8.04 25.22
CA PHE A 151 12.78 -7.78 24.50
C PHE A 151 12.06 -6.52 25.04
N ASN A 152 11.49 -5.72 24.14
CA ASN A 152 10.57 -4.64 24.45
C ASN A 152 9.22 -4.90 23.78
N PHE A 153 8.21 -5.23 24.58
CA PHE A 153 6.86 -5.52 24.08
C PHE A 153 5.86 -4.36 24.24
N ALA A 154 6.23 -3.24 24.85
CA ALA A 154 5.26 -2.23 25.31
C ALA A 154 4.33 -1.68 24.21
N GLU A 155 4.86 -1.36 23.02
CA GLU A 155 4.03 -0.88 21.89
C GLU A 155 3.27 -2.01 21.19
N ALA A 156 3.86 -3.21 21.15
CA ALA A 156 3.26 -4.39 20.54
C ALA A 156 2.08 -4.93 21.37
N ASP A 157 2.25 -5.05 22.68
CA ASP A 157 1.19 -5.40 23.64
C ASP A 157 0.01 -4.42 23.50
N ALA A 158 0.28 -3.11 23.48
CA ALA A 158 -0.74 -2.08 23.33
C ALA A 158 -1.51 -2.19 22.00
N LEU A 159 -0.85 -2.57 20.90
CA LEU A 159 -1.51 -2.86 19.62
C LEU A 159 -2.33 -4.15 19.68
N VAL A 160 -1.79 -5.23 20.25
CA VAL A 160 -2.46 -6.54 20.33
C VAL A 160 -3.70 -6.46 21.21
N ASP A 161 -3.62 -5.75 22.34
CA ASP A 161 -4.75 -5.45 23.22
C ASP A 161 -5.78 -4.55 22.52
N PHE A 162 -5.34 -3.49 21.82
CA PHE A 162 -6.23 -2.62 21.03
C PHE A 162 -7.01 -3.39 19.95
N ALA A 163 -6.32 -4.28 19.23
CA ALA A 163 -6.89 -5.12 18.18
C ALA A 163 -7.87 -6.14 18.75
N THR A 164 -7.46 -6.88 19.79
CA THR A 164 -8.31 -7.86 20.50
C THR A 164 -9.59 -7.20 21.02
N ALA A 165 -9.48 -6.06 21.70
CA ALA A 165 -10.61 -5.35 22.30
C ALA A 165 -11.58 -4.72 21.28
N ARG A 166 -11.24 -4.72 19.98
CA ARG A 166 -12.09 -4.23 18.88
C ARG A 166 -12.46 -5.32 17.86
N GLY A 167 -12.06 -6.57 18.11
CA GLY A 167 -12.34 -7.70 17.22
C GLY A 167 -11.62 -7.64 15.87
N PHE A 168 -10.49 -6.92 15.77
CA PHE A 168 -9.67 -6.91 14.56
C PHE A 168 -8.81 -8.18 14.47
N GLN A 169 -8.74 -8.77 13.28
CA GLN A 169 -7.73 -9.81 12.97
C GLN A 169 -6.35 -9.15 12.85
N LEU A 170 -5.47 -9.36 13.83
CA LEU A 170 -4.12 -8.78 13.81
C LEU A 170 -3.15 -9.60 12.95
N VAL A 171 -2.42 -8.90 12.08
CA VAL A 171 -1.27 -9.42 11.32
C VAL A 171 0.03 -8.95 12.00
N GLY A 172 0.87 -9.91 12.37
CA GLY A 172 2.19 -9.68 12.93
C GLY A 172 3.23 -9.50 11.84
N HIS A 173 3.80 -8.29 11.77
CA HIS A 173 4.74 -7.88 10.73
C HIS A 173 6.00 -7.27 11.39
N CYS A 174 7.17 -7.90 11.32
CA CYS A 174 7.50 -9.21 10.72
C CYS A 174 8.62 -9.89 11.51
N LEU A 175 8.67 -11.23 11.51
CA LEU A 175 9.55 -12.00 12.40
C LEU A 175 11.02 -12.03 11.95
N VAL A 176 11.25 -12.13 10.64
CA VAL A 176 12.59 -12.09 10.03
C VAL A 176 12.55 -11.18 8.81
N TRP A 177 13.16 -9.99 8.90
CA TRP A 177 13.36 -9.14 7.72
C TRP A 177 14.76 -9.40 7.16
N ALA A 178 14.82 -10.03 5.98
CA ALA A 178 16.06 -10.51 5.37
C ALA A 178 16.99 -9.40 4.81
N LYS A 179 16.80 -8.15 5.26
CA LYS A 179 17.55 -6.97 4.84
C LYS A 179 18.34 -6.45 6.05
N ASP A 180 19.66 -6.39 5.96
CA ASP A 180 20.53 -6.20 7.14
C ASP A 180 20.34 -4.84 7.84
N ASP A 181 19.91 -3.78 7.15
CA ASP A 181 19.55 -2.48 7.76
C ASP A 181 18.15 -2.48 8.43
N ARG A 182 17.56 -3.67 8.62
CA ARG A 182 16.26 -3.93 9.25
C ARG A 182 16.29 -5.03 10.33
N THR A 183 17.35 -5.82 10.39
CA THR A 183 17.61 -6.79 11.46
C THR A 183 18.71 -6.24 12.38
N PRO A 184 18.52 -6.21 13.72
CA PRO A 184 19.54 -5.75 14.66
C PRO A 184 20.92 -6.44 14.47
N PRO A 185 22.05 -5.69 14.46
CA PRO A 185 23.37 -6.27 14.18
C PRO A 185 23.82 -7.38 15.14
N TRP A 186 23.22 -7.51 16.33
CA TRP A 186 23.54 -8.58 17.28
C TRP A 186 23.13 -9.97 16.78
N PHE A 187 22.19 -10.09 15.85
CA PHE A 187 21.89 -11.38 15.22
C PHE A 187 23.15 -11.95 14.54
N PHE A 188 23.84 -11.09 13.78
CA PHE A 188 24.89 -11.47 12.83
C PHE A 188 26.32 -11.47 13.41
N ARG A 189 26.51 -11.13 14.70
CA ARG A 189 27.84 -10.97 15.31
C ARG A 189 27.99 -11.74 16.62
N ASP A 190 29.21 -12.19 16.89
CA ASP A 190 29.65 -12.61 18.22
C ASP A 190 30.93 -11.82 18.55
N GLY A 191 30.75 -10.71 19.28
CA GLY A 191 31.80 -9.69 19.42
C GLY A 191 32.09 -9.00 18.10
N ASP A 192 33.35 -9.02 17.68
CA ASP A 192 33.81 -8.49 16.38
C ASP A 192 33.74 -9.54 15.25
N GLU A 193 33.48 -10.81 15.56
CA GLU A 193 33.39 -11.89 14.59
C GLU A 193 31.97 -12.06 14.01
N THR A 194 31.88 -12.65 12.82
CA THR A 194 30.61 -13.07 12.22
C THR A 194 30.04 -14.28 12.98
N VAL A 195 28.75 -14.24 13.28
CA VAL A 195 28.02 -15.35 13.94
C VAL A 195 28.16 -16.68 13.16
N SER A 196 28.21 -17.81 13.86
CA SER A 196 28.09 -19.13 13.21
C SER A 196 26.65 -19.43 12.76
N ARG A 197 26.48 -20.30 11.76
CA ARG A 197 25.16 -20.74 11.27
C ARG A 197 24.28 -21.23 12.42
N GLU A 198 24.84 -22.08 13.28
CA GLU A 198 24.15 -22.72 14.40
C GLU A 198 23.69 -21.68 15.43
N ARG A 199 24.55 -20.71 15.72
CA ARG A 199 24.25 -19.62 16.65
C ARG A 199 23.22 -18.66 16.09
N LEU A 200 23.26 -18.33 14.79
CA LEU A 200 22.25 -17.51 14.12
C LEU A 200 20.88 -18.19 14.10
N LEU A 201 20.83 -19.48 13.74
CA LEU A 201 19.60 -20.27 13.77
C LEU A 201 19.02 -20.39 15.18
N GLN A 202 19.85 -20.51 16.22
CA GLN A 202 19.40 -20.51 17.62
C GLN A 202 18.89 -19.13 18.07
N ARG A 203 19.53 -18.02 17.63
CA ARG A 203 19.03 -16.65 17.88
C ARG A 203 17.68 -16.42 17.22
N MET A 204 17.54 -16.79 15.95
CA MET A 204 16.29 -16.73 15.20
C MET A 204 15.19 -17.55 15.87
N LYS A 205 15.49 -18.79 16.29
CA LYS A 205 14.57 -19.64 17.04
C LYS A 205 14.09 -18.96 18.32
N THR A 206 15.03 -18.46 19.13
CA THR A 206 14.74 -17.81 20.42
C THR A 206 13.88 -16.56 20.23
N HIS A 207 14.14 -15.76 19.18
CA HIS A 207 13.30 -14.61 18.82
C HIS A 207 11.88 -15.07 18.45
N ILE A 208 11.74 -15.95 17.47
CA ILE A 208 10.45 -16.40 16.94
C ILE A 208 9.60 -17.07 18.02
N GLU A 209 10.14 -18.03 18.78
CA GLU A 209 9.40 -18.72 19.83
C GLU A 209 8.94 -17.78 20.95
N THR A 210 9.74 -16.75 21.29
CA THR A 210 9.35 -15.75 22.30
C THR A 210 8.27 -14.80 21.79
N VAL A 211 8.40 -14.31 20.56
CA VAL A 211 7.46 -13.32 19.98
C VAL A 211 6.13 -13.97 19.58
N VAL A 212 6.17 -15.09 18.85
CA VAL A 212 4.96 -15.82 18.46
C VAL A 212 4.30 -16.45 19.69
N GLY A 213 5.09 -17.04 20.60
CA GLY A 213 4.58 -17.64 21.84
C GLY A 213 3.86 -16.64 22.76
N ARG A 214 4.33 -15.38 22.81
CA ARG A 214 3.67 -14.30 23.57
C ARG A 214 2.28 -13.95 23.03
N TYR A 215 2.10 -14.01 21.72
CA TYR A 215 0.87 -13.58 21.04
C TYR A 215 0.06 -14.73 20.42
N ARG A 216 0.34 -15.97 20.86
CA ARG A 216 -0.33 -17.19 20.42
C ARG A 216 -1.86 -17.06 20.53
N GLY A 217 -2.57 -17.35 19.44
CA GLY A 217 -4.03 -17.20 19.34
C GLY A 217 -4.56 -15.76 19.40
N ARG A 218 -3.68 -14.74 19.45
CA ARG A 218 -4.03 -13.31 19.44
C ARG A 218 -3.58 -12.59 18.16
N VAL A 219 -2.51 -13.06 17.53
CA VAL A 219 -2.11 -12.71 16.16
C VAL A 219 -2.60 -13.84 15.25
N ALA A 220 -3.39 -13.49 14.23
CA ALA A 220 -4.01 -14.48 13.33
C ALA A 220 -3.09 -14.88 12.15
N GLU A 221 -2.23 -13.96 11.73
CA GLU A 221 -1.33 -14.14 10.59
C GLU A 221 0.05 -13.56 10.92
N TRP A 222 1.14 -14.20 10.48
CA TRP A 222 2.51 -13.72 10.61
C TRP A 222 3.21 -13.61 9.26
N ASP A 223 3.77 -12.43 8.97
CA ASP A 223 4.83 -12.29 7.98
C ASP A 223 6.12 -12.86 8.60
N VAL A 224 6.36 -14.15 8.33
CA VAL A 224 7.44 -14.92 8.97
C VAL A 224 8.80 -14.51 8.41
N VAL A 225 8.88 -14.37 7.08
CA VAL A 225 10.06 -13.87 6.38
C VAL A 225 9.65 -12.79 5.39
N ASN A 226 10.35 -11.65 5.45
CA ASN A 226 10.13 -10.49 4.60
C ASN A 226 11.35 -10.18 3.72
N GLU A 227 11.12 -9.98 2.41
CA GLU A 227 12.08 -9.44 1.43
C GLU A 227 13.40 -10.25 1.23
N ALA A 228 13.33 -11.58 1.35
CA ALA A 228 14.49 -12.47 1.18
C ALA A 228 14.90 -12.72 -0.28
N LEU A 229 14.02 -12.52 -1.26
CA LEU A 229 14.36 -12.69 -2.67
C LEU A 229 15.16 -11.48 -3.19
N ASP A 230 16.17 -11.78 -4.00
CA ASP A 230 16.98 -10.74 -4.66
C ASP A 230 16.19 -10.02 -5.77
N ASP A 231 16.52 -8.76 -6.00
CA ASP A 231 15.99 -7.94 -7.09
C ASP A 231 16.87 -8.03 -8.36
N GLY A 232 18.12 -8.49 -8.22
CA GLY A 232 19.08 -8.76 -9.31
C GLY A 232 19.01 -10.20 -9.85
N PRO A 233 20.15 -10.87 -10.15
CA PRO A 233 20.16 -12.20 -10.77
C PRO A 233 20.18 -13.39 -9.80
N ALA A 234 20.43 -13.20 -8.50
CA ALA A 234 20.52 -14.30 -7.53
C ALA A 234 19.13 -14.80 -7.12
N LEU A 235 19.03 -15.96 -6.44
CA LEU A 235 17.77 -16.37 -5.80
C LEU A 235 17.48 -15.46 -4.58
N LEU A 236 18.43 -15.40 -3.65
CA LEU A 236 18.30 -14.71 -2.37
C LEU A 236 19.12 -13.42 -2.33
N ARG A 237 18.57 -12.42 -1.63
CA ARG A 237 19.23 -11.15 -1.31
C ARG A 237 20.53 -11.42 -0.53
N PRO A 238 21.66 -10.76 -0.87
CA PRO A 238 22.84 -10.74 -0.01
C PRO A 238 22.50 -10.15 1.36
N SER A 239 22.68 -10.95 2.41
CA SER A 239 22.34 -10.61 3.80
C SER A 239 23.13 -11.48 4.78
N GLY A 240 23.19 -11.12 6.05
CA GLY A 240 23.75 -11.98 7.10
C GLY A 240 23.02 -13.33 7.20
N TRP A 241 21.72 -13.36 6.91
CA TRP A 241 20.90 -14.57 6.86
C TRP A 241 21.33 -15.52 5.73
N SER A 242 21.36 -15.03 4.48
CA SER A 242 21.68 -15.87 3.31
C SER A 242 23.16 -16.26 3.25
N ALA A 243 24.07 -15.40 3.75
CA ALA A 243 25.50 -15.70 3.83
C ALA A 243 25.82 -16.83 4.83
N ALA A 244 25.09 -16.94 5.94
CA ALA A 244 25.31 -17.97 6.95
C ALA A 244 24.46 -19.24 6.74
N CYS A 245 23.28 -19.13 6.13
CA CYS A 245 22.28 -20.21 6.11
C CYS A 245 21.73 -20.59 4.72
N GLY A 246 22.08 -19.90 3.63
CA GLY A 246 21.45 -20.14 2.31
C GLY A 246 19.93 -19.92 2.34
N ASP A 247 19.13 -20.86 1.82
CA ASP A 247 17.65 -20.83 1.92
C ASP A 247 17.11 -21.43 3.23
N GLU A 248 17.97 -22.08 4.03
CA GLU A 248 17.55 -22.87 5.19
C GLU A 248 16.90 -22.03 6.29
N PHE A 249 17.36 -20.78 6.48
CA PHE A 249 16.77 -19.89 7.49
C PHE A 249 15.28 -19.63 7.22
N ILE A 250 14.86 -19.64 5.95
CA ILE A 250 13.45 -19.47 5.58
C ILE A 250 12.64 -20.68 6.05
N ALA A 251 13.07 -21.90 5.70
CA ALA A 251 12.42 -23.13 6.16
C ALA A 251 12.34 -23.19 7.70
N LYS A 252 13.47 -22.91 8.37
CA LYS A 252 13.58 -22.93 9.84
C LYS A 252 12.72 -21.87 10.51
N ALA A 253 12.61 -20.65 9.96
CA ALA A 253 11.74 -19.61 10.51
C ALA A 253 10.26 -20.02 10.50
N PHE A 254 9.79 -20.67 9.42
CA PHE A 254 8.42 -21.20 9.32
C PHE A 254 8.20 -22.40 10.26
N GLU A 255 9.17 -23.31 10.37
CA GLU A 255 9.12 -24.42 11.34
C GLU A 255 8.98 -23.90 12.78
N TYR A 256 9.79 -22.90 13.17
CA TYR A 256 9.75 -22.31 14.51
C TYR A 256 8.45 -21.53 14.77
N ALA A 257 7.97 -20.77 13.80
CA ALA A 257 6.71 -20.03 13.93
C ALA A 257 5.51 -20.97 14.08
N HIS A 258 5.47 -22.06 13.31
CA HIS A 258 4.42 -23.08 13.41
C HIS A 258 4.49 -23.90 14.71
N ALA A 259 5.68 -24.17 15.23
CA ALA A 259 5.85 -24.82 16.53
C ALA A 259 5.34 -23.94 17.69
N ALA A 260 5.54 -22.62 17.60
CA ALA A 260 5.09 -21.65 18.60
C ALA A 260 3.57 -21.38 18.52
N ASP A 261 3.01 -21.22 17.31
CA ASP A 261 1.56 -21.21 17.10
C ASP A 261 1.12 -22.01 15.85
N PRO A 262 0.65 -23.27 16.02
CA PRO A 262 0.14 -24.08 14.93
C PRO A 262 -1.14 -23.55 14.26
N GLN A 263 -1.83 -22.58 14.86
CA GLN A 263 -3.09 -22.02 14.34
C GLN A 263 -2.90 -20.77 13.46
N ALA A 264 -1.72 -20.15 13.47
CA ALA A 264 -1.47 -18.93 12.71
C ALA A 264 -1.28 -19.19 11.20
N VAL A 265 -1.77 -18.28 10.37
CA VAL A 265 -1.43 -18.24 8.94
C VAL A 265 0.01 -17.74 8.81
N LEU A 266 0.88 -18.52 8.15
CA LEU A 266 2.30 -18.19 8.00
C LEU A 266 2.59 -17.74 6.58
N ILE A 267 3.20 -16.56 6.45
CA ILE A 267 3.28 -15.80 5.21
C ILE A 267 4.74 -15.49 4.85
N TYR A 268 5.09 -15.67 3.57
CA TYR A 268 6.30 -15.10 2.97
C TYR A 268 5.93 -13.80 2.25
N ASN A 269 6.48 -12.65 2.67
CA ASN A 269 6.06 -11.32 2.19
C ASN A 269 7.18 -10.63 1.40
N ASP A 270 6.85 -9.98 0.27
CA ASP A 270 7.85 -9.33 -0.59
C ASP A 270 7.24 -8.31 -1.57
N TYR A 271 8.07 -7.38 -2.06
CA TYR A 271 7.72 -6.46 -3.16
C TYR A 271 8.22 -6.96 -4.51
N ASN A 272 7.64 -6.47 -5.60
CA ASN A 272 8.01 -6.79 -6.99
C ASN A 272 7.90 -8.29 -7.36
N THR A 273 7.42 -9.16 -6.47
CA THR A 273 7.21 -10.60 -6.76
C THR A 273 6.11 -10.85 -7.79
N GLU A 274 5.31 -9.83 -8.10
CA GLU A 274 4.46 -9.80 -9.28
C GLU A 274 5.26 -9.80 -10.59
N LEU A 275 6.41 -9.10 -10.63
CA LEU A 275 7.20 -8.91 -11.85
C LEU A 275 7.87 -10.23 -12.28
N PRO A 276 7.89 -10.59 -13.58
CA PRO A 276 8.23 -11.94 -14.05
C PRO A 276 9.55 -12.53 -13.52
N GLY A 277 10.60 -11.71 -13.38
CA GLY A 277 11.90 -12.15 -12.88
C GLY A 277 11.90 -12.58 -11.41
N LYS A 278 11.28 -11.78 -10.52
CA LYS A 278 11.18 -12.10 -9.08
C LYS A 278 10.04 -13.09 -8.81
N ARG A 279 9.00 -13.11 -9.66
CA ARG A 279 7.96 -14.14 -9.69
C ARG A 279 8.51 -15.55 -9.90
N ALA A 280 9.45 -15.72 -10.83
CA ALA A 280 10.10 -17.01 -11.07
C ALA A 280 10.82 -17.54 -9.81
N LYS A 281 11.54 -16.65 -9.10
CA LYS A 281 12.21 -16.93 -7.83
C LYS A 281 11.22 -17.30 -6.71
N LEU A 282 10.08 -16.60 -6.63
CA LEU A 282 9.02 -16.92 -5.67
C LEU A 282 8.43 -18.31 -5.93
N ILE A 283 8.18 -18.65 -7.20
CA ILE A 283 7.69 -19.98 -7.60
C ILE A 283 8.71 -21.08 -7.23
N GLU A 284 10.01 -20.83 -7.41
CA GLU A 284 11.08 -21.74 -7.01
C GLU A 284 11.14 -21.93 -5.48
N LEU A 285 11.16 -20.83 -4.71
CA LEU A 285 11.18 -20.83 -3.25
C LEU A 285 9.95 -21.55 -2.68
N VAL A 286 8.74 -21.16 -3.08
CA VAL A 286 7.49 -21.75 -2.58
C VAL A 286 7.43 -23.24 -2.92
N ARG A 287 7.84 -23.65 -4.14
CA ARG A 287 7.91 -25.07 -4.51
C ARG A 287 8.91 -25.84 -3.64
N SER A 288 10.10 -25.29 -3.38
CA SER A 288 11.13 -25.87 -2.50
C SER A 288 10.59 -26.06 -1.08
N LEU A 289 9.99 -25.02 -0.48
CA LEU A 289 9.40 -25.08 0.86
C LEU A 289 8.26 -26.12 0.94
N ARG A 290 7.37 -26.17 -0.05
CA ARG A 290 6.26 -27.15 -0.11
C ARG A 290 6.77 -28.58 -0.27
N GLN A 291 7.80 -28.82 -1.09
CA GLN A 291 8.45 -30.14 -1.22
C GLN A 291 9.16 -30.57 0.07
N LYS A 292 9.71 -29.62 0.84
CA LYS A 292 10.30 -29.84 2.18
C LYS A 292 9.24 -30.00 3.30
N ASN A 293 7.94 -29.97 2.98
CA ASN A 293 6.81 -29.97 3.93
C ASN A 293 6.83 -28.81 4.95
N VAL A 294 7.43 -27.67 4.58
CA VAL A 294 7.45 -26.46 5.42
C VAL A 294 6.03 -25.86 5.47
N PRO A 295 5.54 -25.41 6.65
CA PRO A 295 4.17 -24.90 6.83
C PRO A 295 3.97 -23.47 6.29
N ILE A 296 4.24 -23.26 4.99
CA ILE A 296 3.89 -22.02 4.29
C ILE A 296 2.42 -22.04 3.88
N HIS A 297 1.65 -21.08 4.39
CA HIS A 297 0.18 -21.02 4.23
C HIS A 297 -0.24 -19.99 3.18
N ALA A 298 0.46 -18.85 3.10
CA ALA A 298 0.25 -17.84 2.07
C ALA A 298 1.56 -17.18 1.60
N VAL A 299 1.47 -16.39 0.53
CA VAL A 299 2.48 -15.37 0.17
C VAL A 299 1.85 -13.98 0.18
N GLY A 300 2.62 -12.99 0.62
CA GLY A 300 2.26 -11.58 0.60
C GLY A 300 2.83 -10.87 -0.62
N LEU A 301 1.95 -10.36 -1.47
CA LEU A 301 2.26 -9.34 -2.46
C LEU A 301 2.13 -7.98 -1.79
N GLN A 302 3.26 -7.29 -1.52
CA GLN A 302 3.22 -5.96 -0.88
C GLN A 302 2.30 -5.01 -1.67
N GLY A 303 2.47 -4.91 -3.00
CA GLY A 303 1.57 -4.12 -3.86
C GLY A 303 1.80 -2.61 -3.78
N HIS A 304 3.03 -2.19 -3.50
CA HIS A 304 3.49 -0.80 -3.57
C HIS A 304 3.64 -0.33 -5.03
N PHE A 305 2.56 0.13 -5.64
CA PHE A 305 2.55 0.53 -7.04
C PHE A 305 2.82 2.02 -7.25
N GLU A 306 3.07 2.41 -8.49
CA GLU A 306 3.13 3.80 -8.93
C GLU A 306 1.97 4.09 -9.89
N ILE A 307 1.45 5.33 -9.87
CA ILE A 307 0.40 5.73 -10.79
C ILE A 307 0.85 5.57 -12.25
N ASP A 308 -0.06 5.07 -13.07
CA ASP A 308 0.11 4.72 -14.48
C ASP A 308 1.08 3.55 -14.73
N ARG A 309 1.41 2.78 -13.69
CA ARG A 309 2.40 1.68 -13.71
C ARG A 309 1.96 0.40 -13.01
N VAL A 310 0.68 0.29 -12.61
CA VAL A 310 0.14 -0.93 -11.99
C VAL A 310 0.21 -2.12 -12.97
N PRO A 311 0.98 -3.18 -12.68
CA PRO A 311 1.23 -4.27 -13.63
C PRO A 311 0.18 -5.37 -13.49
N LEU A 312 -1.06 -5.08 -13.91
CA LEU A 312 -2.23 -5.94 -13.71
C LEU A 312 -2.06 -7.39 -14.25
N PRO A 313 -1.54 -7.63 -15.46
CA PRO A 313 -1.30 -8.99 -15.96
C PRO A 313 -0.28 -9.76 -15.12
N GLU A 314 0.73 -9.07 -14.60
CA GLU A 314 1.79 -9.64 -13.77
C GLU A 314 1.27 -10.01 -12.37
N VAL A 315 0.44 -9.16 -11.77
CA VAL A 315 -0.28 -9.46 -10.52
C VAL A 315 -1.19 -10.68 -10.72
N GLU A 316 -1.98 -10.70 -11.80
CA GLU A 316 -2.84 -11.85 -12.14
C GLU A 316 -2.03 -13.15 -12.29
N ALA A 317 -0.95 -13.13 -13.09
CA ALA A 317 -0.10 -14.29 -13.31
C ALA A 317 0.53 -14.84 -12.03
N THR A 318 0.72 -13.99 -11.01
CA THR A 318 1.27 -14.41 -9.71
C THR A 318 0.21 -15.06 -8.84
N ILE A 319 -0.99 -14.49 -8.80
CA ILE A 319 -2.13 -15.10 -8.08
C ILE A 319 -2.43 -16.50 -8.64
N VAL A 320 -2.43 -16.64 -9.97
CA VAL A 320 -2.60 -17.94 -10.64
C VAL A 320 -1.48 -18.92 -10.27
N ALA A 321 -0.21 -18.52 -10.36
CA ALA A 321 0.92 -19.40 -10.05
C ALA A 321 0.96 -19.85 -8.57
N MET A 322 0.48 -19.04 -7.63
CA MET A 322 0.41 -19.43 -6.21
C MET A 322 -0.75 -20.40 -5.94
N ARG A 323 -1.91 -20.20 -6.61
CA ARG A 323 -3.01 -21.20 -6.60
C ARG A 323 -2.54 -22.55 -7.13
N GLU A 324 -1.74 -22.58 -8.20
CA GLU A 324 -1.18 -23.81 -8.77
C GLU A 324 -0.20 -24.54 -7.82
N LEU A 325 0.47 -23.83 -6.91
CA LEU A 325 1.30 -24.41 -5.85
C LEU A 325 0.50 -24.80 -4.58
N GLY A 326 -0.81 -24.53 -4.57
CA GLY A 326 -1.70 -24.78 -3.45
C GLY A 326 -1.43 -23.88 -2.24
N VAL A 327 -1.04 -22.62 -2.47
CA VAL A 327 -0.72 -21.61 -1.45
C VAL A 327 -1.61 -20.37 -1.68
N LYS A 328 -2.11 -19.78 -0.59
CA LYS A 328 -2.97 -18.59 -0.65
C LYS A 328 -2.16 -17.33 -0.98
N VAL A 329 -2.83 -16.27 -1.40
CA VAL A 329 -2.22 -14.95 -1.59
C VAL A 329 -2.85 -13.95 -0.63
N VAL A 330 -2.06 -13.06 -0.04
CA VAL A 330 -2.55 -11.82 0.56
C VAL A 330 -1.97 -10.64 -0.20
N ILE A 331 -2.75 -9.58 -0.37
CA ILE A 331 -2.22 -8.28 -0.76
C ILE A 331 -1.95 -7.54 0.56
N SER A 332 -0.69 -7.30 0.89
CA SER A 332 -0.26 -7.01 2.26
C SER A 332 -0.07 -5.52 2.56
N GLU A 333 0.40 -4.73 1.60
CA GLU A 333 0.91 -3.36 1.81
C GLU A 333 0.43 -2.40 0.70
N LEU A 334 -0.83 -2.55 0.26
CA LEU A 334 -1.35 -1.89 -0.94
C LEU A 334 -1.34 -0.36 -0.83
N ASP A 335 -0.62 0.29 -1.74
CA ASP A 335 -0.72 1.72 -2.02
C ASP A 335 -0.38 2.05 -3.48
N ILE A 336 -0.73 3.26 -3.95
CA ILE A 336 -0.41 3.75 -5.31
C ILE A 336 0.24 5.12 -5.20
N ASP A 337 1.57 5.19 -5.27
CA ASP A 337 2.34 6.45 -5.24
C ASP A 337 1.97 7.33 -6.44
N VAL A 338 1.39 8.51 -6.17
CA VAL A 338 1.01 9.46 -7.23
C VAL A 338 2.16 10.38 -7.66
N ILE A 339 3.34 10.28 -7.03
CA ILE A 339 4.56 11.02 -7.38
C ILE A 339 5.65 9.99 -7.76
N PRO A 340 5.63 9.44 -9.00
CA PRO A 340 6.41 8.27 -9.42
C PRO A 340 7.89 8.28 -9.02
N ARG A 341 8.28 7.27 -8.22
CA ARG A 341 9.60 7.13 -7.62
C ARG A 341 10.55 6.19 -8.36
N GLY A 342 10.10 5.44 -9.38
CA GLY A 342 10.93 4.42 -10.05
C GLY A 342 12.21 4.95 -10.67
N ARG A 343 12.23 6.23 -11.07
CA ARG A 343 13.43 6.93 -11.57
C ARG A 343 14.56 7.08 -10.52
N TRP A 344 14.27 6.85 -9.24
CA TRP A 344 15.24 6.85 -8.14
C TRP A 344 15.99 5.51 -7.96
N TRP A 345 15.51 4.44 -8.59
CA TRP A 345 16.19 3.13 -8.62
C TRP A 345 16.65 2.74 -10.02
N ALA A 346 16.05 3.34 -11.07
CA ALA A 346 16.68 3.42 -12.39
C ALA A 346 18.07 4.06 -12.31
N ASP A 347 18.95 3.69 -13.24
CA ASP A 347 20.34 4.18 -13.38
C ASP A 347 21.14 4.17 -12.05
N GLY A 348 20.90 3.19 -11.18
CA GLY A 348 21.61 3.06 -9.90
C GLY A 348 21.37 4.21 -8.91
N GLY A 349 20.27 4.95 -9.06
CA GLY A 349 19.94 6.10 -8.21
C GLY A 349 20.59 7.42 -8.63
N LYS A 350 21.14 7.51 -9.85
CA LYS A 350 21.74 8.72 -10.44
C LYS A 350 20.94 10.02 -10.25
N TYR A 351 19.60 9.97 -10.36
CA TYR A 351 18.73 11.16 -10.27
C TYR A 351 18.21 11.47 -8.85
N ARG A 352 18.66 10.73 -7.84
CA ARG A 352 18.19 10.80 -6.44
C ARG A 352 18.32 12.20 -5.82
N SER A 353 19.38 12.95 -6.14
CA SER A 353 19.59 14.29 -5.60
C SER A 353 18.61 15.31 -6.19
N GLU A 354 18.48 15.34 -7.53
CA GLU A 354 17.59 16.25 -8.26
C GLU A 354 16.13 16.09 -7.82
N LEU A 355 15.63 14.85 -7.84
CA LEU A 355 14.24 14.54 -7.54
C LEU A 355 13.89 14.75 -6.05
N SER A 356 14.86 14.87 -5.14
CA SER A 356 14.60 15.17 -3.72
C SER A 356 13.98 16.54 -3.47
N THR A 357 13.95 17.40 -4.50
CA THR A 357 13.28 18.70 -4.50
C THR A 357 11.82 18.65 -5.00
N LEU A 358 11.37 17.51 -5.53
CA LEU A 358 10.09 17.37 -6.23
C LEU A 358 8.92 17.17 -5.24
N ASP A 359 8.08 18.19 -5.11
CA ASP A 359 6.88 18.16 -4.25
C ASP A 359 5.67 18.80 -4.98
N PRO A 360 5.22 18.23 -6.11
CA PRO A 360 4.33 18.89 -7.07
C PRO A 360 2.89 19.05 -6.55
N TYR A 361 2.51 18.31 -5.51
CA TYR A 361 1.15 18.27 -4.96
C TYR A 361 1.09 18.77 -3.51
N ARG A 362 2.08 19.61 -3.12
CA ARG A 362 2.21 20.21 -1.79
C ARG A 362 0.90 20.75 -1.23
N ASP A 363 0.21 21.57 -2.02
CA ASP A 363 -1.00 22.27 -1.61
C ASP A 363 -2.28 21.47 -1.92
N ALA A 364 -2.28 20.74 -3.04
CA ALA A 364 -3.36 19.82 -3.44
C ALA A 364 -2.90 18.82 -4.50
N CYS A 365 -3.55 17.64 -4.56
CA CYS A 365 -3.44 16.72 -5.69
C CYS A 365 -4.45 17.11 -6.79
N PRO A 366 -4.05 17.19 -8.07
CA PRO A 366 -4.95 17.51 -9.17
C PRO A 366 -6.09 16.47 -9.32
N PRO A 367 -7.33 16.89 -9.67
CA PRO A 367 -8.48 15.98 -9.78
C PRO A 367 -8.30 14.85 -10.80
N ASP A 368 -7.58 15.09 -11.90
CA ASP A 368 -7.27 14.09 -12.92
C ASP A 368 -6.32 12.99 -12.40
N ILE A 369 -5.35 13.35 -11.55
CA ILE A 369 -4.45 12.40 -10.88
C ILE A 369 -5.25 11.51 -9.92
N LEU A 370 -6.16 12.10 -9.13
CA LEU A 370 -7.05 11.36 -8.24
C LEU A 370 -8.04 10.45 -9.00
N GLN A 371 -8.51 10.87 -10.17
CA GLN A 371 -9.38 10.06 -11.03
C GLN A 371 -8.64 8.87 -11.66
N ARG A 372 -7.42 9.07 -12.19
CA ARG A 372 -6.60 7.99 -12.75
C ARG A 372 -6.12 7.00 -11.69
N GLN A 373 -5.86 7.47 -10.46
CA GLN A 373 -5.64 6.61 -9.29
C GLN A 373 -6.90 5.77 -8.98
N ALA A 374 -8.09 6.38 -9.03
CA ALA A 374 -9.35 5.68 -8.75
C ALA A 374 -9.67 4.58 -9.78
N GLU A 375 -9.36 4.82 -11.05
CA GLU A 375 -9.49 3.83 -12.14
C GLU A 375 -8.55 2.63 -11.92
N GLN A 376 -7.30 2.88 -11.54
CA GLN A 376 -6.31 1.82 -11.28
C GLN A 376 -6.66 1.01 -10.02
N TYR A 377 -7.15 1.64 -8.97
CA TYR A 377 -7.72 0.93 -7.81
C TYR A 377 -8.94 0.09 -8.19
N ALA A 378 -9.84 0.57 -9.06
CA ALA A 378 -10.99 -0.23 -9.51
C ALA A 378 -10.57 -1.44 -10.34
N GLN A 379 -9.54 -1.30 -11.19
CA GLN A 379 -8.97 -2.41 -11.96
C GLN A 379 -8.35 -3.48 -11.03
N LEU A 380 -7.56 -3.06 -10.03
CA LEU A 380 -7.00 -3.96 -9.02
C LEU A 380 -8.09 -4.69 -8.24
N PHE A 381 -9.11 -4.00 -7.73
CA PHE A 381 -10.17 -4.65 -6.96
C PHE A 381 -11.09 -5.54 -7.81
N GLY A 382 -11.28 -5.22 -9.10
CA GLY A 382 -11.93 -6.15 -10.05
C GLY A 382 -11.12 -7.43 -10.25
N LEU A 383 -9.79 -7.32 -10.36
CA LEU A 383 -8.88 -8.47 -10.44
C LEU A 383 -8.87 -9.27 -9.11
N PHE A 384 -8.83 -8.60 -7.95
CA PHE A 384 -8.85 -9.28 -6.67
C PHE A 384 -10.16 -10.06 -6.46
N ARG A 385 -11.30 -9.46 -6.81
CA ARG A 385 -12.60 -10.14 -6.79
C ARG A 385 -12.66 -11.36 -7.71
N LYS A 386 -12.04 -11.28 -8.90
CA LYS A 386 -11.93 -12.40 -9.86
C LYS A 386 -11.19 -13.62 -9.28
N HIS A 387 -10.29 -13.42 -8.31
CA HIS A 387 -9.53 -14.49 -7.64
C HIS A 387 -9.75 -14.52 -6.11
N ALA A 388 -10.96 -14.21 -5.65
CA ALA A 388 -11.33 -14.37 -4.23
C ALA A 388 -11.28 -15.83 -3.75
N ASP A 389 -11.22 -16.81 -4.67
CA ASP A 389 -10.87 -18.20 -4.36
C ASP A 389 -9.45 -18.37 -3.80
N THR A 390 -8.54 -17.46 -4.17
CA THR A 390 -7.09 -17.52 -3.91
C THR A 390 -6.64 -16.47 -2.90
N ILE A 391 -7.26 -15.28 -2.92
CA ILE A 391 -6.91 -14.17 -2.03
C ILE A 391 -7.51 -14.38 -0.64
N GLY A 392 -6.65 -14.41 0.39
CA GLY A 392 -7.05 -14.53 1.79
C GLY A 392 -7.28 -13.19 2.50
N ARG A 393 -6.71 -12.08 2.01
CA ARG A 393 -6.80 -10.73 2.60
C ARG A 393 -6.34 -9.65 1.60
N VAL A 394 -6.90 -8.44 1.69
CA VAL A 394 -6.35 -7.24 1.04
C VAL A 394 -6.17 -6.12 2.08
N THR A 395 -4.93 -5.68 2.30
CA THR A 395 -4.55 -4.67 3.30
C THR A 395 -3.97 -3.44 2.63
N PHE A 396 -4.38 -2.24 3.07
CA PHE A 396 -3.80 -0.96 2.65
C PHE A 396 -2.66 -0.53 3.58
N TRP A 397 -1.57 0.01 3.03
CA TRP A 397 -0.46 0.50 3.85
C TRP A 397 -0.71 1.92 4.36
N ASN A 398 -1.17 1.99 5.61
CA ASN A 398 -1.69 3.16 6.33
C ASN A 398 -3.16 3.53 6.06
N LEU A 399 -3.76 4.17 7.07
CA LEU A 399 -5.19 4.48 7.16
C LEU A 399 -5.67 5.55 6.17
N HIS A 400 -4.86 6.57 5.94
CA HIS A 400 -5.22 7.71 5.08
C HIS A 400 -3.97 8.47 4.63
N ASP A 401 -4.09 9.33 3.61
CA ASP A 401 -2.98 10.00 2.93
C ASP A 401 -2.00 10.72 3.86
N GLY A 402 -2.49 11.28 4.97
CA GLY A 402 -1.66 11.97 5.97
C GLY A 402 -0.75 11.07 6.81
N GLN A 403 -0.98 9.74 6.77
CA GLN A 403 -0.18 8.77 7.51
C GLN A 403 0.79 7.97 6.62
N SER A 404 0.59 7.91 5.30
CA SER A 404 1.42 7.09 4.41
C SER A 404 2.92 7.34 4.58
N TRP A 405 3.71 6.27 4.70
CA TRP A 405 5.17 6.29 4.63
C TRP A 405 5.73 7.03 3.40
N LEU A 406 4.98 7.05 2.29
CA LEU A 406 5.33 7.77 1.06
C LEU A 406 5.32 9.30 1.18
N ASN A 407 4.98 9.86 2.35
CA ASN A 407 5.23 11.28 2.66
C ASN A 407 6.68 11.56 3.09
N GLU A 408 7.45 10.55 3.51
CA GLU A 408 8.85 10.70 3.99
C GLU A 408 9.85 9.89 3.15
N PHE A 409 9.42 8.79 2.53
CA PHE A 409 10.25 7.95 1.66
C PHE A 409 9.83 8.03 0.18
N PRO A 410 10.75 8.10 -0.80
CA PRO A 410 12.22 8.16 -0.66
C PRO A 410 12.77 9.51 -0.17
N TRP A 411 11.90 10.53 -0.14
CA TRP A 411 12.15 11.89 0.36
C TRP A 411 10.84 12.51 0.86
N LYS A 412 10.97 13.59 1.63
CA LYS A 412 9.83 14.31 2.21
C LYS A 412 9.02 15.06 1.14
N ARG A 413 7.75 14.69 0.98
CA ARG A 413 6.79 15.28 0.02
C ARG A 413 5.34 15.09 0.50
N VAL A 414 4.40 15.83 -0.08
CA VAL A 414 2.96 15.66 0.21
C VAL A 414 2.37 14.67 -0.78
N ASN A 415 2.14 13.43 -0.32
CA ASN A 415 1.66 12.34 -1.18
C ASN A 415 0.16 12.04 -0.98
N TYR A 416 -0.46 11.32 -1.91
CA TYR A 416 -1.90 11.00 -1.86
C TYR A 416 -2.21 9.55 -2.27
N PRO A 417 -1.59 8.51 -1.66
CA PRO A 417 -1.59 7.18 -2.25
C PRO A 417 -2.77 6.26 -1.84
N LEU A 418 -3.64 6.68 -0.92
CA LEU A 418 -4.63 5.81 -0.24
C LEU A 418 -6.09 6.17 -0.58
N LEU A 419 -7.06 5.47 0.02
CA LEU A 419 -8.50 5.69 -0.24
C LEU A 419 -9.12 6.89 0.51
N PHE A 420 -8.46 7.37 1.57
CA PHE A 420 -8.95 8.45 2.43
C PHE A 420 -7.95 9.61 2.50
N ASP A 421 -8.45 10.84 2.56
CA ASP A 421 -7.64 12.06 2.56
C ASP A 421 -7.05 12.41 3.94
N ARG A 422 -6.39 13.57 4.07
CA ARG A 422 -5.78 14.03 5.34
C ARG A 422 -6.79 14.28 6.47
N ALA A 423 -8.08 14.43 6.17
CA ALA A 423 -9.19 14.57 7.12
C ALA A 423 -10.03 13.27 7.26
N GLY A 424 -9.54 12.15 6.74
CA GLY A 424 -10.23 10.85 6.78
C GLY A 424 -11.45 10.74 5.86
N GLN A 425 -11.63 11.68 4.93
CA GLN A 425 -12.77 11.70 4.02
C GLN A 425 -12.53 10.79 2.80
N PRO A 426 -13.57 10.13 2.24
CA PRO A 426 -13.45 9.32 1.04
C PRO A 426 -12.94 10.08 -0.18
N LYS A 427 -11.91 9.54 -0.85
CA LYS A 427 -11.43 10.02 -2.15
C LYS A 427 -12.20 9.36 -3.31
N PRO A 428 -12.09 9.84 -4.56
CA PRO A 428 -12.65 9.15 -5.73
C PRO A 428 -12.29 7.66 -5.80
N ALA A 429 -11.08 7.29 -5.34
CA ALA A 429 -10.61 5.92 -5.23
C ALA A 429 -11.47 5.04 -4.30
N TYR A 430 -11.91 5.54 -3.14
CA TYR A 430 -12.81 4.79 -2.24
C TYR A 430 -14.09 4.39 -2.98
N HIS A 431 -14.75 5.34 -3.64
CA HIS A 431 -15.99 5.08 -4.37
C HIS A 431 -15.77 4.16 -5.57
N ALA A 432 -14.58 4.14 -6.16
CA ALA A 432 -14.21 3.24 -7.25
C ALA A 432 -13.99 1.80 -6.75
N VAL A 433 -13.30 1.60 -5.63
CA VAL A 433 -13.14 0.30 -4.95
C VAL A 433 -14.50 -0.26 -4.51
N ILE A 434 -15.34 0.56 -3.87
CA ILE A 434 -16.70 0.18 -3.44
C ILE A 434 -17.58 -0.27 -4.62
N ARG A 435 -17.39 0.28 -5.83
CA ARG A 435 -18.06 -0.20 -7.05
C ARG A 435 -17.42 -1.49 -7.59
N ALA A 436 -16.10 -1.58 -7.62
CA ALA A 436 -15.36 -2.73 -8.16
C ALA A 436 -15.58 -4.03 -7.34
N LEU A 437 -15.78 -3.92 -6.02
CA LEU A 437 -16.16 -5.05 -5.16
C LEU A 437 -17.59 -5.58 -5.44
N LYS A 438 -18.44 -4.81 -6.15
CA LYS A 438 -19.90 -5.00 -6.16
C LYS A 438 -20.51 -5.55 -7.46
N THR A 439 -19.73 -5.62 -8.54
CA THR A 439 -20.18 -5.96 -9.90
C THR A 439 -19.82 -7.39 -10.31
#